data_AF-A0A933WUL0-F1
#
_entry.id   AF-A0A933WUL0-F1
#
_cell.length_a   1.000
_cell.length_b   1.000
_cell.length_c   1.000
_cell.angle_alpha   90.00
_cell.angle_beta   90.00
_cell.angle_gamma   90.00
#
_symmetry.space_group_name_H-M   'P 1'
#
loop_
_entity.id
_entity.type
_entity.pdbx_description
1 polymer ?
#
loop_
_entity_poly.entity_id
_entity_poly.type
_entity_poly.pdbx_seq_one_letter_code
_entity_poly.pdbx_strand_id
1 'polypeptide(L)'
;IIQLHTTRLTDIVVPATAVPPITTVNFRDICLPLPVGATPTNANTPAQWDQVLPTFGRNSTARSKWIPLGAASVPPPPSAGADSVSFLFPGTNPATGLVLRSGSGASAQVQELSPILSGNLAASPSTPSITSDLRSVVFGASALVDDIYKRNPQILTGFVLRMTAASSVVTRFEVVAASYDSALDQLRVTVGTSGTPLAGYAVGDAAALIPRFLRVNTEGTADAYPSSASVRVRFQTARANSLGQPDESTLTPFTDDVSTLTSSTAKFFRFQVEFDIQADGGSLEATTPIPALEFLTVPFRF
;
A
#
# COMPACT_ATOMS: atom_id res chain seq x y z
N ILE A 1 28.69 17.23 -22.86
CA ILE A 1 28.56 16.47 -21.59
C ILE A 1 27.97 15.12 -21.96
N ILE A 2 28.67 14.02 -21.68
CA ILE A 2 28.09 12.67 -21.84
C ILE A 2 27.49 12.28 -20.49
N GLN A 3 26.21 11.92 -20.51
CA GLN A 3 25.47 11.39 -19.35
C GLN A 3 25.11 9.94 -19.66
N LEU A 4 25.45 9.03 -18.75
CA LEU A 4 25.09 7.62 -18.84
C LEU A 4 23.97 7.36 -17.83
N HIS A 5 22.78 7.03 -18.33
CA HIS A 5 21.63 6.71 -17.50
C HIS A 5 21.53 5.21 -17.37
N THR A 6 21.70 4.71 -16.15
CA THR A 6 21.62 3.28 -15.84
C THR A 6 20.92 3.09 -14.50
N THR A 7 20.14 2.01 -14.36
CA THR A 7 19.43 1.69 -13.11
C THR A 7 20.36 1.09 -12.07
N ARG A 8 21.41 0.37 -12.49
CA ARG A 8 22.44 -0.23 -11.61
C ARG A 8 23.83 -0.06 -12.23
N LEU A 9 24.86 0.01 -11.38
CA LEU A 9 26.25 0.06 -11.85
C LEU A 9 26.64 -1.16 -12.70
N THR A 10 26.07 -2.32 -12.42
CA THR A 10 26.28 -3.57 -13.18
C THR A 10 25.71 -3.52 -14.59
N ASP A 11 24.77 -2.61 -14.88
CA ASP A 11 24.17 -2.49 -16.20
C ASP A 11 25.05 -1.63 -17.15
N ILE A 12 26.12 -1.01 -16.64
CA ILE A 12 27.17 -0.42 -17.47
C ILE A 12 28.04 -1.56 -18.01
N VAL A 13 27.56 -2.17 -19.08
CA VAL A 13 28.29 -3.23 -19.77
C VAL A 13 29.32 -2.62 -20.69
N VAL A 14 30.58 -2.96 -20.44
CA VAL A 14 31.67 -2.64 -21.35
C VAL A 14 31.80 -3.81 -22.34
N PRO A 15 31.72 -3.61 -23.67
CA PRO A 15 31.67 -4.70 -24.63
C PRO A 15 32.86 -5.67 -24.51
N ALA A 16 32.58 -6.95 -24.28
CA ALA A 16 33.59 -7.99 -24.12
C ALA A 16 34.32 -8.36 -25.44
N THR A 17 33.87 -7.82 -26.57
CA THR A 17 34.37 -8.14 -27.93
C THR A 17 35.45 -7.20 -28.45
N ALA A 18 35.91 -6.23 -27.65
CA ALA A 18 37.04 -5.40 -28.03
C ALA A 18 38.35 -6.22 -28.05
N VAL A 19 39.17 -6.01 -29.07
CA VAL A 19 40.52 -6.57 -29.17
C VAL A 19 41.49 -5.41 -28.90
N PRO A 20 42.27 -5.44 -27.81
CA PRO A 20 42.44 -6.50 -26.80
C PRO A 20 41.36 -6.55 -25.70
N PRO A 21 41.25 -7.64 -24.91
CA PRO A 21 40.23 -7.84 -23.89
C PRO A 21 40.17 -6.72 -22.84
N ILE A 22 38.96 -6.21 -22.59
CA ILE A 22 38.69 -5.02 -21.77
C ILE A 22 39.05 -5.15 -20.28
N THR A 23 39.38 -6.35 -19.78
CA THR A 23 40.01 -6.48 -18.45
C THR A 23 41.31 -5.67 -18.33
N THR A 24 41.84 -5.19 -19.47
CA THR A 24 43.04 -4.33 -19.59
C THR A 24 42.79 -2.98 -20.27
N VAL A 25 41.59 -2.70 -20.78
CA VAL A 25 41.28 -1.45 -21.50
C VAL A 25 40.55 -0.50 -20.57
N ASN A 26 41.02 0.74 -20.47
CA ASN A 26 40.37 1.70 -19.61
C ASN A 26 39.07 2.19 -20.27
N PHE A 27 38.04 2.44 -19.47
CA PHE A 27 36.82 3.13 -19.88
C PHE A 27 37.11 4.47 -20.58
N ARG A 28 38.22 5.14 -20.21
CA ARG A 28 38.70 6.37 -20.85
C ARG A 28 39.05 6.19 -22.34
N ASP A 29 39.39 4.96 -22.73
CA ASP A 29 39.86 4.63 -24.07
C ASP A 29 38.68 4.35 -25.02
N ILE A 30 37.46 4.18 -24.47
CA ILE A 30 36.24 3.83 -25.21
C ILE A 30 35.13 4.87 -25.07
N CYS A 31 35.17 5.73 -24.05
CA CYS A 31 34.18 6.77 -23.81
C CYS A 31 34.88 8.14 -23.75
N LEU A 32 34.81 8.89 -24.85
CA LEU A 32 35.32 10.25 -24.96
C LEU A 32 34.24 11.19 -25.52
N PRO A 33 33.95 12.31 -24.84
CA PRO A 33 34.48 12.75 -23.55
C PRO A 33 34.06 11.86 -22.36
N LEU A 34 34.84 11.88 -21.28
CA LEU A 34 34.55 11.13 -20.06
C LEU A 34 33.20 11.52 -19.43
N PRO A 35 32.52 10.59 -18.70
CA PRO A 35 31.33 10.90 -17.91
C PRO A 35 31.58 12.00 -16.87
N VAL A 36 30.51 12.65 -16.42
CA VAL A 36 30.58 13.69 -15.37
C VAL A 36 31.20 13.11 -14.09
N GLY A 37 32.14 13.84 -13.47
CA GLY A 37 32.90 13.40 -12.29
C GLY A 37 33.94 12.31 -12.54
N ALA A 38 34.01 11.75 -13.75
CA ALA A 38 35.11 10.89 -14.13
C ALA A 38 36.36 11.73 -14.46
N THR A 39 37.48 11.30 -13.90
CA THR A 39 38.84 11.80 -14.10
C THR A 39 39.67 10.69 -14.74
N PRO A 40 40.85 11.00 -15.32
CA PRO A 40 41.72 9.98 -15.88
C PRO A 40 42.15 8.87 -14.89
N THR A 41 42.10 9.14 -13.58
CA THR A 41 42.53 8.19 -12.53
C THR A 41 41.40 7.31 -12.02
N ASN A 42 40.14 7.76 -12.04
CA ASN A 42 38.98 6.98 -11.62
C ASN A 42 38.08 6.55 -12.81
N ALA A 43 38.55 6.74 -14.05
CA ALA A 43 37.76 6.43 -15.24
C ALA A 43 37.28 4.97 -15.29
N ASN A 44 37.95 4.01 -14.63
CA ASN A 44 37.50 2.60 -14.60
C ASN A 44 36.67 2.24 -13.37
N THR A 45 36.36 3.21 -12.52
CA THR A 45 35.66 3.00 -11.26
C THR A 45 34.36 3.80 -11.27
N PRO A 46 33.30 3.34 -11.97
CA PRO A 46 32.03 4.06 -12.07
C PRO A 46 31.41 4.49 -10.73
N ALA A 47 31.70 3.76 -9.66
CA ALA A 47 31.28 4.12 -8.29
C ALA A 47 31.90 5.43 -7.76
N GLN A 48 32.97 5.92 -8.38
CA GLN A 48 33.68 7.15 -8.00
C GLN A 48 33.36 8.35 -8.91
N TRP A 49 32.49 8.18 -9.91
CA TRP A 49 32.04 9.27 -10.77
C TRP A 49 30.94 10.09 -10.10
N ASP A 50 30.65 11.27 -10.64
CA ASP A 50 29.52 12.07 -10.17
C ASP A 50 28.23 11.38 -10.63
N GLN A 51 27.50 10.81 -9.68
CA GLN A 51 26.20 10.23 -9.94
C GLN A 51 25.17 11.35 -9.95
N VAL A 52 24.67 11.68 -11.14
CA VAL A 52 23.49 12.53 -11.26
C VAL A 52 22.29 11.71 -10.84
N LEU A 53 21.96 11.77 -9.56
CA LEU A 53 20.69 11.26 -9.07
C LEU A 53 19.59 12.08 -9.78
N PRO A 54 18.65 11.45 -10.51
CA PRO A 54 17.41 12.14 -10.84
C PRO A 54 16.86 12.62 -9.50
N THR A 55 16.91 13.93 -9.27
CA THR A 55 16.62 14.50 -7.96
C THR A 55 15.15 14.32 -7.70
N PHE A 56 14.79 13.22 -7.05
CA PHE A 56 13.60 13.18 -6.24
C PHE A 56 13.90 14.13 -5.08
N GLY A 57 13.11 15.19 -4.96
CA GLY A 57 13.13 15.98 -3.76
C GLY A 57 12.87 15.05 -2.57
N ARG A 58 13.49 15.35 -1.43
CA ARG A 58 13.25 14.64 -0.17
C ARG A 58 11.75 14.46 0.10
N ASN A 59 10.98 15.49 -0.25
CA ASN A 59 9.55 15.51 -0.12
C ASN A 59 8.86 15.37 -1.48
N SER A 60 7.80 14.57 -1.52
CA SER A 60 6.87 14.56 -2.64
C SER A 60 5.43 14.52 -2.14
N THR A 61 4.53 15.09 -2.93
CA THR A 61 3.11 15.16 -2.57
C THR A 61 2.27 14.76 -3.77
N ALA A 62 1.35 13.81 -3.55
CA ALA A 62 0.34 13.41 -4.51
C ALA A 62 -1.05 13.71 -3.93
N ARG A 63 -1.95 14.25 -4.75
CA ARG A 63 -3.34 14.51 -4.36
C ARG A 63 -4.27 13.83 -5.35
N SER A 64 -5.24 13.10 -4.81
CA SER A 64 -6.31 12.52 -5.62
C SER A 64 -7.18 13.61 -6.28
N LYS A 65 -7.81 13.25 -7.40
CA LYS A 65 -8.96 14.02 -7.90
C LYS A 65 -10.11 13.92 -6.90
N TRP A 66 -11.06 14.85 -7.01
CA TRP A 66 -12.30 14.76 -6.24
C TRP A 66 -13.07 13.48 -6.56
N ILE A 67 -13.42 12.74 -5.52
CA ILE A 67 -14.21 11.51 -5.58
C ILE A 67 -15.65 11.87 -5.16
N PRO A 68 -16.65 11.70 -6.04
CA PRO A 68 -18.03 11.95 -5.67
C PRO A 68 -18.50 10.88 -4.68
N LEU A 69 -19.13 11.32 -3.58
CA LEU A 69 -19.72 10.46 -2.55
C LEU A 69 -21.16 10.06 -2.90
N GLY A 70 -21.61 10.33 -4.12
CA GLY A 70 -22.95 9.99 -4.59
C GLY A 70 -24.08 10.69 -3.82
N ALA A 71 -25.19 9.97 -3.67
CA ALA A 71 -26.44 10.49 -3.11
C ALA A 71 -26.46 10.56 -1.58
N ALA A 72 -25.30 10.57 -0.90
CA ALA A 72 -25.15 10.70 0.56
C ALA A 72 -26.09 11.74 1.22
N SER A 73 -26.34 12.85 0.52
CA SER A 73 -27.17 13.95 1.03
C SER A 73 -28.65 13.85 0.63
N VAL A 74 -29.07 12.77 -0.02
CA VAL A 74 -30.44 12.56 -0.48
C VAL A 74 -31.09 11.56 0.48
N PRO A 75 -32.04 12.00 1.31
CA PRO A 75 -32.75 11.11 2.22
C PRO A 75 -33.42 9.96 1.44
N PRO A 76 -33.20 8.68 1.79
CA PRO A 76 -34.01 7.60 1.23
C PRO A 76 -35.47 7.77 1.69
N PRO A 77 -36.48 7.78 0.80
CA PRO A 77 -37.87 7.84 1.24
C PRO A 77 -38.18 6.63 2.15
N PRO A 78 -38.84 6.78 3.32
CA PRO A 78 -39.51 7.97 3.87
C PRO A 78 -38.70 8.72 4.95
N SER A 79 -37.37 8.59 4.99
CA SER A 79 -36.55 9.14 6.07
C SER A 79 -36.56 10.68 6.13
N ALA A 80 -36.48 11.21 7.34
CA ALA A 80 -36.56 12.65 7.62
C ALA A 80 -35.20 13.39 7.48
N GLY A 81 -34.13 12.71 7.03
CA GLY A 81 -32.79 13.28 6.98
C GLY A 81 -31.85 12.52 6.07
N ALA A 82 -30.85 13.24 5.56
CA ALA A 82 -29.74 12.65 4.83
C ALA A 82 -28.86 11.82 5.77
N ASP A 83 -28.50 10.62 5.32
CA ASP A 83 -27.54 9.77 6.02
C ASP A 83 -26.16 10.45 6.05
N SER A 84 -25.45 10.32 7.17
CA SER A 84 -24.12 10.94 7.28
C SER A 84 -23.07 10.01 6.68
N VAL A 85 -22.25 10.53 5.77
CA VAL A 85 -21.12 9.74 5.28
C VAL A 85 -20.14 9.49 6.44
N SER A 86 -19.70 8.26 6.59
CA SER A 86 -18.66 7.86 7.54
C SER A 86 -17.58 7.08 6.80
N PHE A 87 -16.31 7.38 7.09
CA PHE A 87 -15.15 6.79 6.43
C PHE A 87 -14.40 5.83 7.35
N LEU A 88 -13.80 4.80 6.76
CA LEU A 88 -12.94 3.85 7.44
C LEU A 88 -11.53 3.90 6.85
N PHE A 89 -10.54 4.30 7.66
CA PHE A 89 -9.13 4.25 7.27
C PHE A 89 -8.21 4.11 8.48
N PRO A 90 -8.20 2.95 9.15
CA PRO A 90 -7.20 2.66 10.18
C PRO A 90 -5.82 2.48 9.53
N GLY A 91 -4.78 2.43 10.36
CA GLY A 91 -3.40 2.25 9.89
C GLY A 91 -2.60 3.55 9.75
N THR A 92 -3.19 4.68 10.14
CA THR A 92 -2.48 5.95 10.36
C THR A 92 -2.63 6.42 11.80
N ASN A 93 -1.69 7.24 12.27
CA ASN A 93 -1.82 7.96 13.53
C ASN A 93 -2.79 9.15 13.32
N PRO A 94 -3.92 9.23 14.04
CA PRO A 94 -4.93 10.27 13.80
C PRO A 94 -4.43 11.69 14.10
N ALA A 95 -3.39 11.84 14.93
CA ALA A 95 -2.84 13.15 15.28
C ALA A 95 -1.82 13.67 14.26
N THR A 96 -1.18 12.79 13.48
CA THR A 96 -0.09 13.17 12.56
C THR A 96 -0.32 12.76 11.12
N GLY A 97 -1.25 11.85 10.86
CA GLY A 97 -1.57 11.28 9.56
C GLY A 97 -0.52 10.27 9.07
N LEU A 98 0.52 10.02 9.87
CA LEU A 98 1.59 9.11 9.51
C LEU A 98 1.10 7.67 9.49
N VAL A 99 1.46 6.93 8.43
CA VAL A 99 1.27 5.49 8.36
C VAL A 99 1.94 4.83 9.57
N LEU A 100 1.20 3.94 10.23
CA LEU A 100 1.69 3.22 11.40
C LEU A 100 2.77 2.22 10.99
N ARG A 101 3.76 2.06 11.88
CA ARG A 101 4.96 1.25 11.65
C ARG A 101 5.14 0.26 12.78
N SER A 102 5.57 -0.94 12.44
CA SER A 102 6.09 -1.93 13.38
C SER A 102 7.62 -2.05 13.21
N GLY A 103 8.32 -2.30 14.33
CA GLY A 103 9.78 -2.40 14.34
C GLY A 103 10.51 -1.06 14.19
N SER A 104 11.81 -1.12 13.92
CA SER A 104 12.69 0.04 13.78
C SER A 104 13.82 -0.21 12.76
N GLY A 105 14.44 0.87 12.28
CA GLY A 105 15.55 0.83 11.34
C GLY A 105 15.14 0.46 9.92
N ALA A 106 16.07 -0.13 9.16
CA ALA A 106 15.86 -0.52 7.77
C ALA A 106 14.83 -1.64 7.59
N SER A 107 14.67 -2.52 8.59
CA SER A 107 13.75 -3.65 8.56
C SER A 107 12.35 -3.33 9.07
N ALA A 108 12.07 -2.05 9.38
CA ALA A 108 10.74 -1.65 9.82
C ALA A 108 9.68 -1.85 8.74
N GLN A 109 8.46 -2.16 9.15
CA GLN A 109 7.36 -2.50 8.25
C GLN A 109 6.12 -1.67 8.54
N VAL A 110 5.20 -1.62 7.59
CA VAL A 110 3.83 -1.12 7.84
C VAL A 110 3.20 -1.95 8.95
N GLN A 111 2.62 -1.29 9.95
CA GLN A 111 1.99 -1.99 11.06
C GLN A 111 0.76 -2.76 10.57
N GLU A 112 0.76 -4.06 10.85
CA GLU A 112 -0.38 -4.93 10.63
C GLU A 112 -1.54 -4.56 11.57
N LEU A 113 -2.74 -4.47 11.03
CA LEU A 113 -3.95 -4.12 11.78
C LEU A 113 -4.51 -5.32 12.55
N SER A 114 -5.41 -5.06 13.48
CA SER A 114 -6.16 -6.12 14.17
C SER A 114 -7.03 -6.90 13.16
N PRO A 115 -7.11 -8.24 13.26
CA PRO A 115 -7.99 -9.03 12.41
C PRO A 115 -9.46 -8.60 12.54
N ILE A 116 -10.18 -8.56 11.43
CA ILE A 116 -11.65 -8.37 11.42
C ILE A 116 -12.40 -9.70 11.59
N LEU A 117 -11.75 -10.81 11.24
CA LEU A 117 -12.24 -12.17 11.46
C LEU A 117 -11.05 -13.05 11.82
N SER A 118 -11.24 -13.94 12.78
CA SER A 118 -10.21 -14.93 13.15
C SER A 118 -10.83 -16.15 13.81
N GLY A 119 -10.17 -17.29 13.69
CA GLY A 119 -10.55 -18.52 14.39
C GLY A 119 -9.66 -19.69 14.01
N ASN A 120 -9.84 -20.81 14.70
CA ASN A 120 -9.20 -22.07 14.35
C ASN A 120 -9.98 -22.75 13.23
N LEU A 121 -9.27 -23.28 12.24
CA LEU A 121 -9.85 -24.05 11.16
C LEU A 121 -10.62 -25.25 11.71
N ALA A 122 -11.84 -25.42 11.22
CA ALA A 122 -12.72 -26.54 11.51
C ALA A 122 -12.97 -27.35 10.23
N ALA A 123 -13.45 -28.59 10.42
CA ALA A 123 -13.91 -29.38 9.29
C ALA A 123 -15.17 -28.74 8.69
N SER A 124 -15.20 -28.58 7.36
CA SER A 124 -16.40 -28.15 6.63
C SER A 124 -17.59 -29.04 7.00
N PRO A 125 -18.78 -28.49 7.27
CA PRO A 125 -19.22 -27.12 6.95
C PRO A 125 -19.00 -26.06 8.04
N SER A 126 -18.33 -26.40 9.15
CA SER A 126 -18.03 -25.42 10.21
C SER A 126 -17.05 -24.35 9.72
N THR A 127 -17.11 -23.16 10.31
CA THR A 127 -16.23 -22.03 9.95
C THR A 127 -15.33 -21.63 11.14
N PRO A 128 -14.11 -21.12 10.88
CA PRO A 128 -13.49 -20.99 9.57
C PRO A 128 -13.09 -22.34 8.95
N SER A 129 -13.17 -22.50 7.64
CA SER A 129 -12.72 -23.72 6.94
C SER A 129 -12.09 -23.43 5.59
N ILE A 130 -11.14 -24.29 5.19
CA ILE A 130 -10.54 -24.24 3.85
C ILE A 130 -11.45 -24.99 2.88
N THR A 131 -11.65 -24.41 1.70
CA THR A 131 -12.49 -25.02 0.66
C THR A 131 -11.74 -26.11 -0.09
N SER A 132 -12.47 -26.98 -0.81
CA SER A 132 -11.89 -28.13 -1.52
C SER A 132 -10.88 -27.76 -2.61
N ASP A 133 -10.89 -26.52 -3.08
CA ASP A 133 -9.89 -25.97 -4.00
C ASP A 133 -8.52 -25.71 -3.33
N LEU A 134 -8.45 -25.73 -1.99
CA LEU A 134 -7.28 -25.38 -1.18
C LEU A 134 -6.71 -23.98 -1.49
N ARG A 135 -7.62 -23.05 -1.84
CA ARG A 135 -7.31 -21.66 -2.20
C ARG A 135 -8.16 -20.64 -1.45
N SER A 136 -9.31 -21.05 -0.93
CA SER A 136 -10.20 -20.15 -0.23
C SER A 136 -10.39 -20.56 1.23
N VAL A 137 -10.60 -19.55 2.08
CA VAL A 137 -11.08 -19.74 3.46
C VAL A 137 -12.45 -19.13 3.57
N VAL A 138 -13.37 -19.88 4.18
CA VAL A 138 -14.71 -19.42 4.52
C VAL A 138 -14.75 -19.10 6.00
N PHE A 139 -15.12 -17.87 6.35
CA PHE A 139 -15.34 -17.42 7.71
C PHE A 139 -16.82 -17.25 8.00
N GLY A 140 -17.24 -17.47 9.24
CA GLY A 140 -18.53 -16.99 9.73
C GLY A 140 -18.49 -15.46 9.80
N ALA A 141 -19.46 -14.80 9.18
CA ALA A 141 -19.50 -13.35 9.04
C ALA A 141 -20.23 -12.64 10.19
N SER A 142 -20.78 -13.39 11.15
CA SER A 142 -21.55 -12.85 12.28
C SER A 142 -20.73 -11.95 13.20
N ALA A 143 -19.40 -12.15 13.27
CA ALA A 143 -18.47 -11.35 14.06
C ALA A 143 -17.99 -10.06 13.35
N LEU A 144 -18.38 -9.83 12.09
CA LEU A 144 -18.03 -8.58 11.39
C LEU A 144 -18.78 -7.40 12.03
N VAL A 145 -18.01 -6.48 12.61
CA VAL A 145 -18.55 -5.24 13.21
C VAL A 145 -19.09 -4.31 12.12
N ASP A 146 -18.38 -4.19 11.00
CA ASP A 146 -18.77 -3.33 9.89
C ASP A 146 -19.46 -4.14 8.78
N ASP A 147 -20.70 -3.78 8.46
CA ASP A 147 -21.51 -4.42 7.43
C ASP A 147 -21.00 -4.13 5.99
N ILE A 148 -20.13 -3.14 5.84
CA ILE A 148 -19.52 -2.76 4.55
C ILE A 148 -18.83 -3.93 3.86
N TYR A 149 -18.19 -4.82 4.64
CA TYR A 149 -17.53 -6.02 4.12
C TYR A 149 -18.52 -7.08 3.61
N LYS A 150 -19.77 -7.07 4.10
CA LYS A 150 -20.86 -7.92 3.61
C LYS A 150 -21.50 -7.32 2.35
N ARG A 151 -21.72 -6.00 2.35
CA ARG A 151 -22.34 -5.27 1.22
C ARG A 151 -21.44 -5.18 -0.01
N ASN A 152 -20.13 -5.01 0.21
CA ASN A 152 -19.14 -4.94 -0.86
C ASN A 152 -17.91 -5.78 -0.52
N PRO A 153 -17.97 -7.12 -0.65
CA PRO A 153 -16.84 -7.99 -0.32
C PRO A 153 -15.56 -7.68 -1.13
N GLN A 154 -15.67 -7.06 -2.31
CA GLN A 154 -14.52 -6.74 -3.15
C GLN A 154 -13.55 -5.74 -2.52
N ILE A 155 -13.96 -5.00 -1.48
CA ILE A 155 -13.04 -4.12 -0.72
C ILE A 155 -12.00 -4.89 0.08
N LEU A 156 -12.20 -6.21 0.27
CA LEU A 156 -11.26 -7.09 0.94
C LEU A 156 -10.08 -7.51 0.03
N THR A 157 -10.13 -7.21 -1.26
CA THR A 157 -8.99 -7.43 -2.15
C THR A 157 -7.79 -6.59 -1.69
N GLY A 158 -6.62 -7.21 -1.59
CA GLY A 158 -5.42 -6.62 -0.99
C GLY A 158 -5.30 -6.83 0.52
N PHE A 159 -6.34 -7.33 1.21
CA PHE A 159 -6.25 -7.72 2.63
C PHE A 159 -5.33 -8.93 2.80
N VAL A 160 -4.93 -9.19 4.03
CA VAL A 160 -4.06 -10.32 4.36
C VAL A 160 -4.88 -11.44 4.98
N LEU A 161 -4.78 -12.63 4.40
CA LEU A 161 -5.11 -13.88 5.09
C LEU A 161 -3.84 -14.38 5.77
N ARG A 162 -3.79 -14.27 7.10
CA ARG A 162 -2.71 -14.81 7.93
C ARG A 162 -3.09 -16.20 8.41
N MET A 163 -2.28 -17.17 8.05
CA MET A 163 -2.42 -18.57 8.48
C MET A 163 -1.30 -18.91 9.46
N THR A 164 -1.65 -19.53 10.58
CA THR A 164 -0.71 -20.01 11.59
C THR A 164 -0.90 -21.51 11.76
N ALA A 165 0.11 -22.28 11.34
CA ALA A 165 0.10 -23.73 11.54
C ALA A 165 0.27 -24.07 13.03
N ALA A 166 -0.14 -25.27 13.45
CA ALA A 166 0.06 -25.79 14.80
C ALA A 166 1.54 -25.79 15.23
N SER A 167 2.47 -25.83 14.26
CA SER A 167 3.92 -25.65 14.47
C SER A 167 4.36 -24.21 14.76
N SER A 168 3.41 -23.27 14.90
CA SER A 168 3.62 -21.82 15.03
C SER A 168 4.21 -21.13 13.79
N VAL A 169 4.30 -21.82 12.64
CA VAL A 169 4.71 -21.20 11.37
C VAL A 169 3.60 -20.26 10.90
N VAL A 170 3.95 -18.99 10.68
CA VAL A 170 3.04 -17.95 10.19
C VAL A 170 3.31 -17.67 8.72
N THR A 171 2.26 -17.73 7.90
CA THR A 171 2.32 -17.33 6.49
C THR A 171 1.23 -16.33 6.19
N ARG A 172 1.55 -15.37 5.32
CA ARG A 172 0.64 -14.30 4.91
C ARG A 172 0.35 -14.45 3.43
N PHE A 173 -0.93 -14.42 3.10
CA PHE A 173 -1.40 -14.49 1.74
C PHE A 173 -2.18 -13.23 1.42
N GLU A 174 -1.97 -12.69 0.22
CA GLU A 174 -2.79 -11.60 -0.29
C GLU A 174 -4.14 -12.16 -0.76
N VAL A 175 -5.22 -11.54 -0.29
CA VAL A 175 -6.58 -11.82 -0.75
C VAL A 175 -6.77 -11.15 -2.12
N VAL A 176 -7.14 -11.94 -3.12
CA VAL A 176 -7.37 -11.45 -4.50
C VAL A 176 -8.83 -11.43 -4.90
N ALA A 177 -9.68 -12.14 -4.15
CA ALA A 177 -11.12 -12.12 -4.35
C ALA A 177 -11.84 -12.44 -3.04
N ALA A 178 -13.02 -11.86 -2.87
CA ALA A 178 -13.91 -12.20 -1.78
C ALA A 178 -15.38 -12.16 -2.20
N SER A 179 -16.20 -12.96 -1.53
CA SER A 179 -17.65 -13.06 -1.76
C SER A 179 -18.37 -13.31 -0.44
N TYR A 180 -19.59 -12.79 -0.31
CA TYR A 180 -20.44 -13.00 0.85
C TYR A 180 -21.69 -13.79 0.46
N ASP A 181 -22.02 -14.82 1.23
CA ASP A 181 -23.25 -15.60 1.15
C ASP A 181 -24.17 -15.20 2.30
N SER A 182 -25.27 -14.53 1.97
CA SER A 182 -26.25 -14.04 2.96
C SER A 182 -27.14 -15.13 3.54
N ALA A 183 -27.31 -16.27 2.85
CA ALA A 183 -28.15 -17.36 3.34
C ALA A 183 -27.46 -18.13 4.47
N LEU A 184 -26.13 -18.23 4.40
CA LEU A 184 -25.29 -18.92 5.39
C LEU A 184 -24.57 -17.96 6.35
N ASP A 185 -24.66 -16.65 6.12
CA ASP A 185 -23.85 -15.60 6.78
C ASP A 185 -22.35 -15.93 6.74
N GLN A 186 -21.85 -16.24 5.55
CA GLN A 186 -20.47 -16.69 5.33
C GLN A 186 -19.71 -15.76 4.40
N LEU A 187 -18.49 -15.41 4.79
CA LEU A 187 -17.56 -14.64 3.98
C LEU A 187 -16.46 -15.57 3.46
N ARG A 188 -16.35 -15.72 2.14
CA ARG A 188 -15.29 -16.45 1.47
C ARG A 188 -14.22 -15.48 0.98
N VAL A 189 -12.96 -15.76 1.29
CA VAL A 189 -11.79 -15.05 0.75
C VAL A 189 -10.88 -16.01 0.01
N THR A 190 -10.35 -15.60 -1.14
CA THR A 190 -9.48 -16.40 -2.02
C THR A 190 -8.11 -15.75 -2.14
N VAL A 191 -7.04 -16.55 -2.10
CA VAL A 191 -5.66 -16.04 -2.16
C VAL A 191 -5.05 -16.09 -3.57
N GLY A 192 -4.08 -15.19 -3.83
CA GLY A 192 -3.51 -14.95 -5.16
C GLY A 192 -2.48 -15.95 -5.70
N THR A 193 -1.84 -16.75 -4.86
CA THR A 193 -0.78 -17.69 -5.29
C THR A 193 -1.36 -18.83 -6.11
N SER A 194 -0.76 -19.24 -7.23
CA SER A 194 -1.22 -20.37 -8.06
C SER A 194 -1.21 -21.72 -7.34
N GLY A 195 -2.01 -22.69 -7.80
CA GLY A 195 -2.07 -24.04 -7.23
C GLY A 195 -2.92 -24.13 -5.96
N THR A 196 -2.41 -24.85 -4.95
CA THR A 196 -3.08 -25.14 -3.67
C THR A 196 -2.31 -24.56 -2.48
N PRO A 197 -2.16 -23.21 -2.40
CA PRO A 197 -1.32 -22.56 -1.39
C PRO A 197 -1.73 -22.85 0.06
N LEU A 198 -2.97 -23.31 0.28
CA LEU A 198 -3.48 -23.63 1.61
C LEU A 198 -3.38 -25.13 1.95
N ALA A 199 -2.78 -25.98 1.09
CA ALA A 199 -2.71 -27.42 1.29
C ALA A 199 -1.92 -27.86 2.54
N GLY A 200 -1.04 -27.00 3.05
CA GLY A 200 -0.25 -27.27 4.26
C GLY A 200 -0.99 -27.01 5.58
N TYR A 201 -2.26 -26.57 5.53
CA TYR A 201 -3.05 -26.23 6.72
C TYR A 201 -4.20 -27.23 6.92
N ALA A 202 -4.50 -27.50 8.18
CA ALA A 202 -5.50 -28.48 8.60
C ALA A 202 -6.35 -27.97 9.78
N VAL A 203 -7.34 -28.77 10.16
CA VAL A 203 -8.19 -28.51 11.34
C VAL A 203 -7.31 -28.28 12.58
N GLY A 204 -7.59 -27.21 13.31
CA GLY A 204 -6.82 -26.78 14.48
C GLY A 204 -5.85 -25.62 14.21
N ASP A 205 -5.38 -25.44 12.98
CA ASP A 205 -4.55 -24.28 12.59
C ASP A 205 -5.37 -22.98 12.67
N ALA A 206 -4.72 -21.83 12.84
CA ALA A 206 -5.43 -20.55 12.95
C ALA A 206 -5.47 -19.81 11.61
N ALA A 207 -6.62 -19.21 11.30
CA ALA A 207 -6.81 -18.30 10.20
C ALA A 207 -7.26 -16.93 10.72
N ALA A 208 -6.69 -15.86 10.18
CA ALA A 208 -7.07 -14.48 10.51
C ALA A 208 -7.12 -13.63 9.24
N LEU A 209 -8.25 -12.94 9.04
CA LEU A 209 -8.42 -11.96 7.97
C LEU A 209 -8.10 -10.58 8.51
N ILE A 210 -7.08 -9.96 7.94
CA ILE A 210 -6.47 -8.73 8.45
C ILE A 210 -6.68 -7.60 7.45
N PRO A 211 -7.25 -6.46 7.88
CA PRO A 211 -7.44 -5.32 7.02
C PRO A 211 -6.14 -4.73 6.49
N ARG A 212 -6.19 -4.28 5.23
CA ARG A 212 -5.13 -3.50 4.59
C ARG A 212 -5.74 -2.43 3.71
N PHE A 213 -5.64 -1.19 4.17
CA PHE A 213 -6.19 -0.02 3.46
C PHE A 213 -5.15 0.68 2.59
N LEU A 214 -3.88 0.32 2.75
CA LEU A 214 -2.77 0.82 1.96
C LEU A 214 -1.67 -0.23 1.90
N ARG A 215 -0.84 -0.16 0.87
CA ARG A 215 0.41 -0.93 0.80
C ARG A 215 1.56 -0.03 0.43
N VAL A 216 2.57 -0.01 1.30
CA VAL A 216 3.86 0.63 1.01
C VAL A 216 4.75 -0.43 0.37
N ASN A 217 5.40 -0.07 -0.73
CA ASN A 217 6.42 -0.87 -1.37
C ASN A 217 7.72 -0.05 -1.37
N THR A 218 8.78 -0.60 -0.79
CA THR A 218 10.10 0.05 -0.83
C THR A 218 11.04 -0.86 -1.60
N GLU A 219 11.51 -0.38 -2.75
CA GLU A 219 12.49 -1.07 -3.60
C GLU A 219 12.09 -2.51 -3.99
N GLY A 220 10.79 -2.72 -4.28
CA GLY A 220 10.24 -4.02 -4.63
C GLY A 220 9.84 -4.89 -3.43
N THR A 221 10.18 -4.48 -2.20
CA THR A 221 9.77 -5.17 -0.98
C THR A 221 8.44 -4.65 -0.48
N ALA A 222 7.42 -5.51 -0.51
CA ALA A 222 6.10 -5.20 0.03
C ALA A 222 6.14 -4.98 1.56
N ASP A 223 5.35 -4.01 2.01
CA ASP A 223 5.20 -3.58 3.40
C ASP A 223 6.49 -3.10 4.08
N ALA A 224 7.62 -3.03 3.36
CA ALA A 224 8.85 -2.43 3.85
C ALA A 224 8.64 -0.92 4.01
N TYR A 225 8.87 -0.42 5.23
CA TYR A 225 8.68 0.99 5.57
C TYR A 225 9.77 1.44 6.55
N PRO A 226 11.01 1.63 6.07
CA PRO A 226 12.18 1.97 6.88
C PRO A 226 11.94 3.20 7.77
N SER A 227 12.55 3.22 8.96
CA SER A 227 12.42 4.35 9.90
C SER A 227 12.92 5.68 9.36
N SER A 228 13.80 5.67 8.37
CA SER A 228 14.31 6.87 7.70
C SER A 228 13.26 7.57 6.83
N ALA A 229 12.17 6.90 6.46
CA ALA A 229 11.13 7.49 5.61
C ALA A 229 9.85 7.80 6.40
N SER A 230 8.99 8.65 5.85
CA SER A 230 7.64 8.87 6.34
C SER A 230 6.64 8.96 5.20
N VAL A 231 5.46 8.38 5.42
CA VAL A 231 4.29 8.49 4.55
C VAL A 231 3.16 9.06 5.39
N ARG A 232 2.62 10.20 4.98
CA ARG A 232 1.47 10.85 5.63
C ARG A 232 0.27 10.81 4.70
N VAL A 233 -0.89 10.47 5.21
CA VAL A 233 -2.17 10.54 4.50
C VAL A 233 -3.06 11.58 5.17
N ARG A 234 -3.64 12.48 4.38
CA ARG A 234 -4.54 13.54 4.83
C ARG A 234 -5.80 13.56 3.98
N PHE A 235 -6.90 14.02 4.57
CA PHE A 235 -8.23 13.91 3.99
C PHE A 235 -8.94 15.26 3.98
N GLN A 236 -9.84 15.44 3.02
CA GLN A 236 -10.62 16.66 2.88
C GLN A 236 -11.96 16.36 2.21
N THR A 237 -13.00 17.10 2.57
CA THR A 237 -14.30 17.07 1.87
C THR A 237 -14.69 18.43 1.33
N ALA A 238 -15.64 18.42 0.40
CA ALA A 238 -16.28 19.62 -0.15
C ALA A 238 -17.78 19.40 -0.36
N ARG A 239 -18.55 20.49 -0.34
CA ARG A 239 -19.94 20.50 -0.81
C ARG A 239 -19.98 20.61 -2.34
N ALA A 240 -21.18 20.44 -2.90
CA ALA A 240 -21.40 20.76 -4.30
C ALA A 240 -21.77 22.24 -4.47
N ASN A 241 -21.23 22.88 -5.50
CA ASN A 241 -21.66 24.21 -5.94
C ASN A 241 -22.98 24.12 -6.75
N SER A 242 -23.46 25.25 -7.25
CA SER A 242 -24.70 25.33 -8.06
C SER A 242 -24.67 24.53 -9.37
N LEU A 243 -23.48 24.15 -9.85
CA LEU A 243 -23.27 23.33 -11.03
C LEU A 243 -23.05 21.84 -10.71
N GLY A 244 -23.17 21.44 -9.44
CA GLY A 244 -22.94 20.07 -9.00
C GLY A 244 -21.45 19.66 -8.97
N GLN A 245 -20.52 20.61 -9.00
CA GLN A 245 -19.08 20.38 -8.92
C GLN A 245 -18.57 20.62 -7.48
N PRO A 246 -17.37 20.12 -7.12
CA PRO A 246 -16.76 20.45 -5.83
C PRO A 246 -16.63 21.96 -5.63
N ASP A 247 -17.20 22.46 -4.53
CA ASP A 247 -17.12 23.88 -4.18
C ASP A 247 -15.86 24.13 -3.33
N GLU A 248 -14.80 24.61 -3.98
CA GLU A 248 -13.51 24.93 -3.34
C GLU A 248 -13.60 26.12 -2.35
N SER A 249 -14.74 26.82 -2.24
CA SER A 249 -14.99 27.80 -1.17
C SER A 249 -15.50 27.17 0.13
N THR A 250 -15.94 25.91 0.08
CA THR A 250 -16.57 25.19 1.22
C THR A 250 -15.71 24.08 1.78
N LEU A 251 -14.42 24.06 1.45
CA LEU A 251 -13.52 22.99 1.83
C LEU A 251 -13.38 22.90 3.34
N THR A 252 -13.42 21.67 3.87
CA THR A 252 -12.86 21.44 5.20
C THR A 252 -11.35 21.69 5.17
N PRO A 253 -10.70 22.05 6.27
CA PRO A 253 -9.25 21.92 6.36
C PRO A 253 -8.83 20.46 6.08
N PHE A 254 -7.58 20.27 5.60
CA PHE A 254 -7.00 18.93 5.58
C PHE A 254 -6.89 18.40 7.01
N THR A 255 -7.41 17.19 7.23
CA THR A 255 -7.32 16.48 8.50
C THR A 255 -6.51 15.20 8.35
N ASP A 256 -5.82 14.82 9.41
CA ASP A 256 -5.05 13.59 9.51
C ASP A 256 -5.93 12.39 9.96
N ASP A 257 -7.09 12.68 10.54
CA ASP A 257 -8.05 11.69 11.02
C ASP A 257 -9.32 11.73 10.15
N VAL A 258 -9.51 10.70 9.33
CA VAL A 258 -10.66 10.60 8.43
C VAL A 258 -12.01 10.52 9.17
N SER A 259 -12.02 10.03 10.41
CA SER A 259 -13.26 9.87 11.19
C SER A 259 -13.92 11.22 11.51
N THR A 260 -13.12 12.29 11.54
CA THR A 260 -13.56 13.68 11.75
C THR A 260 -14.33 14.27 10.56
N LEU A 261 -14.30 13.61 9.39
CA LEU A 261 -14.99 14.05 8.17
C LEU A 261 -16.43 13.55 8.04
N THR A 262 -16.99 13.02 9.13
CA THR A 262 -18.38 12.57 9.17
C THR A 262 -19.33 13.75 8.89
N SER A 263 -20.14 13.66 7.83
CA SER A 263 -20.97 14.79 7.37
C SER A 263 -22.19 14.34 6.58
N SER A 264 -23.32 15.03 6.76
CA SER A 264 -24.52 14.87 5.93
C SER A 264 -24.54 15.82 4.71
N THR A 265 -23.57 16.74 4.63
CA THR A 265 -23.51 17.77 3.57
C THR A 265 -22.35 17.58 2.59
N ALA A 266 -21.37 16.75 2.94
CA ALA A 266 -20.24 16.44 2.06
C ALA A 266 -20.73 15.71 0.81
N LYS A 267 -20.26 16.17 -0.36
CA LYS A 267 -20.54 15.58 -1.67
C LYS A 267 -19.31 15.02 -2.36
N PHE A 268 -18.15 15.52 -1.96
CA PHE A 268 -16.88 15.13 -2.53
C PHE A 268 -15.88 14.85 -1.42
N PHE A 269 -15.02 13.89 -1.69
CA PHE A 269 -13.91 13.49 -0.85
C PHE A 269 -12.62 13.52 -1.68
N ARG A 270 -11.51 13.91 -1.06
CA ARG A 270 -10.18 13.68 -1.62
C ARG A 270 -9.20 13.35 -0.50
N PHE A 271 -8.17 12.62 -0.87
CA PHE A 271 -7.00 12.39 -0.03
C PHE A 271 -5.73 12.98 -0.68
N GLN A 272 -4.77 13.31 0.18
CA GLN A 272 -3.41 13.72 -0.15
C GLN A 272 -2.43 12.77 0.54
N VAL A 273 -1.41 12.35 -0.18
CA VAL A 273 -0.30 11.55 0.32
C VAL A 273 0.96 12.39 0.23
N GLU A 274 1.70 12.48 1.33
CA GLU A 274 2.99 13.15 1.41
C GLU A 274 4.04 12.09 1.75
N PHE A 275 5.15 12.10 1.02
CA PHE A 275 6.33 11.30 1.31
C PHE A 275 7.44 12.22 1.80
N ASP A 276 8.18 11.76 2.79
CA ASP A 276 9.52 12.24 3.12
C ASP A 276 10.44 11.02 3.15
N ILE A 277 11.30 10.86 2.14
CA ILE A 277 12.15 9.66 2.01
C ILE A 277 13.35 9.68 2.97
N GLN A 278 13.55 10.78 3.70
CA GLN A 278 14.65 10.98 4.66
C GLN A 278 14.17 11.76 5.89
N ALA A 279 13.01 11.38 6.44
CA ALA A 279 12.34 12.00 7.58
C ALA A 279 13.18 12.07 8.87
N ASP A 280 14.22 11.25 8.99
CA ASP A 280 15.17 11.27 10.10
C ASP A 280 16.18 12.43 10.08
N GLY A 281 16.19 13.24 9.01
CA GLY A 281 17.08 14.39 8.88
C GLY A 281 18.44 14.10 8.25
N GLY A 282 18.68 12.88 7.76
CA GLY A 282 19.88 12.51 7.03
C GLY A 282 20.03 13.20 5.67
N SER A 283 21.17 12.96 5.00
CA SER A 283 21.40 13.40 3.62
C SER A 283 20.76 12.43 2.63
N LEU A 284 20.35 12.93 1.46
CA LEU A 284 19.93 12.06 0.37
C LEU A 284 21.15 11.40 -0.27
N GLU A 285 21.11 10.08 -0.37
CA GLU A 285 22.15 9.26 -0.95
C GLU A 285 21.56 8.36 -2.05
N ALA A 286 22.42 7.76 -2.88
CA ALA A 286 21.99 6.83 -3.94
C ALA A 286 21.26 5.59 -3.39
N THR A 287 21.41 5.30 -2.10
CA THR A 287 20.81 4.18 -1.39
C THR A 287 19.69 4.62 -0.44
N THR A 288 19.25 5.88 -0.49
CA THR A 288 18.10 6.33 0.31
C THR A 288 16.87 5.53 -0.11
N PRO A 289 16.20 4.81 0.83
CA PRO A 289 15.04 4.00 0.48
C PRO A 289 13.92 4.85 -0.12
N ILE A 290 13.35 4.37 -1.23
CA ILE A 290 12.28 5.07 -1.95
C ILE A 290 10.95 4.32 -1.76
N PRO A 291 10.18 4.63 -0.71
CA PRO A 291 8.85 4.07 -0.54
C PRO A 291 7.90 4.62 -1.60
N ALA A 292 7.04 3.74 -2.12
CA ALA A 292 5.93 4.05 -2.98
C ALA A 292 4.63 3.47 -2.39
N LEU A 293 3.50 4.04 -2.80
CA LEU A 293 2.18 3.50 -2.49
C LEU A 293 1.69 2.65 -3.66
N GLU A 294 1.46 1.37 -3.42
CA GLU A 294 0.96 0.44 -4.45
C GLU A 294 -0.56 0.59 -4.63
N PHE A 295 -1.29 0.70 -3.51
CA PHE A 295 -2.70 1.04 -3.51
C PHE A 295 -3.09 1.79 -2.22
N LEU A 296 -4.19 2.52 -2.29
CA LEU A 296 -4.86 3.15 -1.15
C LEU A 296 -6.37 3.04 -1.33
N THR A 297 -7.04 2.48 -0.33
CA THR A 297 -8.48 2.23 -0.31
C THR A 297 -9.09 2.91 0.91
N VAL A 298 -10.06 3.80 0.71
CA VAL A 298 -10.83 4.44 1.79
C VAL A 298 -12.29 4.04 1.65
N PRO A 299 -12.76 2.99 2.34
CA PRO A 299 -14.17 2.66 2.34
C PRO A 299 -14.99 3.74 3.05
N PHE A 300 -16.22 3.93 2.60
CA PHE A 300 -17.19 4.80 3.22
C PHE A 300 -18.58 4.17 3.21
N ARG A 301 -19.43 4.61 4.14
CA ARG A 301 -20.83 4.19 4.29
C ARG A 301 -21.73 5.41 4.54
N PHE A 302 -23.03 5.19 4.41
CA PHE A 302 -24.10 6.11 4.75
C PHE A 302 -24.87 5.55 5.94
#